data_AF-A0A7S3JZN4-F1
#
_entry.id   AF-A0A7S3JZN4-F1
#
_cell.length_a   1.000
_cell.length_b   1.000
_cell.length_c   1.000
_cell.angle_alpha   90.00
_cell.angle_beta   90.00
_cell.angle_gamma   90.00
#
_symmetry.space_group_name_H-M   'P 1'
#
loop_
_entity.id
_entity.type
_entity.pdbx_description
1 polymer ?
#
loop_
_entity_poly.entity_id
_entity_poly.type
_entity_poly.pdbx_seq_one_letter_code
_entity_poly.pdbx_strand_id
1 'polypeptide(L)'
;GRGLWGGLIVMGNAPVYQGTQEVEGITGQTYGGNDATESSGTLEYVRVWYGGSVIGENNEINGITLAGVGSGTTVRYCEVAFNLDDGFEMFGGTVNLKYISVLFVGDD
;
A
#
# COMPACT_ATOMS: atom_id res chain seq x y z
N GLY A 1 4.80 12.45 -16.39
CA GLY A 1 5.44 12.96 -15.16
C GLY A 1 5.07 12.03 -14.03
N ARG A 2 5.83 12.01 -12.94
CA ARG A 2 5.49 11.25 -11.72
C ARG A 2 4.61 12.09 -10.79
N GLY A 3 3.92 11.47 -9.83
CA GLY A 3 3.14 12.16 -8.81
C GLY A 3 1.97 12.98 -9.34
N LEU A 4 1.22 12.40 -10.28
CA LEU A 4 0.02 13.02 -10.85
C LEU A 4 -1.22 12.82 -9.97
N TRP A 5 -1.18 11.85 -9.05
CA TRP A 5 -2.22 11.54 -8.06
C TRP A 5 -1.60 10.73 -6.92
N GLY A 6 -2.30 10.60 -5.78
CA GLY A 6 -1.76 9.94 -4.59
C GLY A 6 -1.34 8.50 -4.82
N GLY A 7 -2.28 7.61 -5.12
CA GLY A 7 -2.03 6.17 -5.25
C GLY A 7 -3.19 5.36 -4.67
N LEU A 8 -2.97 4.07 -4.47
CA LEU A 8 -3.95 3.17 -3.88
C LEU A 8 -3.54 2.81 -2.46
N ILE A 9 -4.37 3.14 -1.48
CA ILE A 9 -4.18 2.73 -0.08
C ILE A 9 -5.24 1.68 0.27
N VAL A 10 -4.78 0.53 0.78
CA VAL A 10 -5.62 -0.54 1.33
C VAL A 10 -5.33 -0.67 2.82
N MET A 11 -6.33 -0.39 3.65
CA MET A 11 -6.25 -0.53 5.11
C MET A 11 -6.95 -1.81 5.56
N GLY A 12 -6.26 -2.62 6.35
CA GLY A 12 -6.75 -3.89 6.88
C GLY A 12 -6.77 -3.96 8.42
N ASN A 13 -7.11 -5.14 8.92
CA ASN A 13 -7.27 -5.47 10.34
C ASN A 13 -6.23 -6.49 10.85
N ALA A 14 -5.18 -6.75 10.07
CA ALA A 14 -4.08 -7.62 10.47
C ALA A 14 -3.19 -6.94 11.52
N PRO A 15 -2.47 -7.72 12.34
CA PRO A 15 -1.54 -7.17 13.32
C PRO A 15 -0.44 -6.32 12.67
N VAL A 16 -0.18 -5.17 13.27
CA VAL A 16 0.95 -4.29 12.94
C VAL A 16 1.74 -3.92 14.19
N TYR A 17 2.91 -3.32 14.03
CA TYR A 17 3.73 -2.90 15.15
C TYR A 17 2.99 -1.85 16.00
N GLN A 18 3.00 -2.03 17.33
CA GLN A 18 2.35 -1.17 18.33
C GLN A 18 0.81 -1.06 18.26
N GLY A 19 0.12 -1.98 17.59
CA GLY A 19 -1.36 -2.05 17.63
C GLY A 19 -2.00 -1.35 16.44
N THR A 20 -2.67 -0.22 16.65
CA THR A 20 -3.39 0.53 15.60
C THR A 20 -2.60 1.80 15.25
N GLN A 21 -2.49 2.12 13.96
CA GLN A 21 -1.68 3.22 13.42
C GLN A 21 -2.49 4.06 12.41
N GLU A 22 -2.07 5.31 12.17
CA GLU A 22 -2.59 6.13 11.05
C GLU A 22 -1.73 5.91 9.80
N VAL A 23 -2.36 5.89 8.63
CA VAL A 23 -1.64 5.77 7.34
C VAL A 23 -1.26 7.14 6.81
N GLU A 24 -0.13 7.22 6.13
CA GLU A 24 0.34 8.44 5.47
C GLU A 24 -0.70 8.98 4.48
N GLY A 25 -0.83 10.30 4.43
CA GLY A 25 -1.79 11.01 3.58
C GLY A 25 -3.28 10.94 3.94
N ILE A 26 -3.70 10.18 4.96
CA ILE A 26 -5.11 10.14 5.41
C ILE A 26 -5.21 10.46 6.91
N THR A 27 -5.97 11.49 7.26
CA THR A 27 -6.17 11.88 8.67
C THR A 27 -7.42 11.26 9.28
N GLY A 28 -7.34 10.84 10.55
CA GLY A 28 -8.48 10.33 11.31
C GLY A 28 -8.99 8.97 10.86
N GLN A 29 -8.20 8.23 10.09
CA GLN A 29 -8.45 6.83 9.74
C GLN A 29 -7.27 5.99 10.22
N THR A 30 -7.57 4.84 10.80
CA THR A 30 -6.55 3.95 11.34
C THR A 30 -6.63 2.55 10.72
N TYR A 31 -5.48 1.88 10.68
CA TYR A 31 -5.33 0.49 10.26
C TYR A 31 -4.68 -0.33 11.37
N GLY A 32 -4.74 -1.65 11.22
CA GLY A 32 -4.16 -2.60 12.16
C GLY A 32 -5.17 -3.13 13.17
N GLY A 33 -4.96 -4.37 13.58
CA GLY A 33 -5.86 -5.07 14.47
C GLY A 33 -5.28 -6.37 15.00
N ASN A 34 -6.13 -7.39 15.11
CA ASN A 34 -5.76 -8.68 15.71
C ASN A 34 -6.08 -9.90 14.83
N ASP A 35 -6.58 -9.70 13.60
CA ASP A 35 -6.94 -10.79 12.70
C ASP A 35 -5.91 -10.94 11.58
N ALA A 36 -4.90 -11.78 11.80
CA ALA A 36 -3.86 -12.05 10.81
C ALA A 36 -4.37 -12.71 9.51
N THR A 37 -5.64 -13.11 9.45
CA THR A 37 -6.25 -13.82 8.33
C THR A 37 -7.38 -13.03 7.68
N GLU A 38 -7.59 -11.77 8.07
CA GLU A 38 -8.65 -10.97 7.46
C GLU A 38 -8.38 -10.80 5.95
N SER A 39 -9.46 -10.55 5.22
CA SER A 39 -9.39 -10.23 3.80
C SER A 39 -9.87 -8.81 3.58
N SER A 40 -8.99 -7.97 3.03
CA SER A 40 -9.31 -6.66 2.47
C SER A 40 -9.78 -6.75 1.01
N GLY A 41 -10.01 -7.97 0.50
CA GLY A 41 -10.54 -8.23 -0.85
C GLY A 41 -9.51 -8.81 -1.83
N THR A 42 -9.61 -8.40 -3.10
CA THR A 42 -8.77 -8.91 -4.19
C THR A 42 -8.29 -7.77 -5.08
N LEU A 43 -6.97 -7.68 -5.24
CA LEU A 43 -6.30 -6.94 -6.30
C LEU A 43 -5.70 -7.95 -7.27
N GLU A 44 -6.30 -8.05 -8.45
CA GLU A 44 -5.83 -8.92 -9.53
C GLU A 44 -5.84 -8.16 -10.86
N TYR A 45 -4.72 -8.18 -11.60
CA TYR A 45 -4.54 -7.43 -12.85
C TYR A 45 -4.73 -5.90 -12.69
N VAL A 46 -4.28 -5.35 -11.57
CA VAL A 46 -4.35 -3.92 -11.26
C VAL A 46 -3.06 -3.22 -11.68
N ARG A 47 -3.16 -2.08 -12.37
CA ARG A 47 -2.03 -1.21 -12.67
C ARG A 47 -2.21 0.15 -12.02
N VAL A 48 -1.20 0.60 -11.28
CA VAL A 48 -1.16 1.93 -10.66
C VAL A 48 0.02 2.70 -11.23
N TRP A 49 -0.26 3.69 -12.07
CA TRP A 49 0.78 4.43 -12.79
C TRP A 49 0.75 5.92 -12.47
N TYR A 50 1.94 6.53 -12.50
CA TYR A 50 2.12 7.96 -12.26
C TYR A 50 1.58 8.44 -10.91
N GLY A 51 1.50 7.53 -9.93
CA GLY A 51 1.09 7.83 -8.57
C GLY A 51 2.21 8.49 -7.77
N GLY A 52 1.99 8.57 -6.47
CA GLY A 52 2.90 9.08 -5.48
C GLY A 52 2.64 10.54 -5.12
N SER A 53 2.80 10.93 -3.87
CA SER A 53 2.69 12.34 -3.47
C SER A 53 3.49 12.62 -2.20
N VAL A 54 4.36 13.63 -2.23
CA VAL A 54 5.03 14.13 -1.01
C VAL A 54 4.09 15.08 -0.29
N ILE A 55 3.67 14.73 0.92
CA ILE A 55 2.72 15.51 1.73
C ILE A 55 3.43 16.23 2.87
N GLY A 56 4.55 15.69 3.35
CA GLY A 56 5.40 16.30 4.36
C GLY A 56 6.80 15.70 4.34
N GLU A 57 7.62 16.07 5.31
CA GLU A 57 8.93 15.43 5.52
C GLU A 57 8.71 14.02 6.10
N ASN A 58 9.08 12.98 5.35
CA ASN A 58 8.81 11.56 5.68
C ASN A 58 7.30 11.29 5.86
N ASN A 59 6.49 11.85 4.95
CA ASN A 59 5.06 11.54 4.86
C ASN A 59 4.67 11.61 3.38
N GLU A 60 4.60 10.45 2.77
CA GLU A 60 4.43 10.24 1.34
C GLU A 60 3.25 9.29 1.07
N ILE A 61 2.48 9.56 0.02
CA ILE A 61 1.57 8.54 -0.53
C ILE A 61 2.35 7.76 -1.57
N ASN A 62 2.24 6.43 -1.54
CA ASN A 62 2.96 5.51 -2.43
C ASN A 62 2.06 4.95 -3.53
N GLY A 63 2.63 4.14 -4.42
CA GLY A 63 1.89 3.53 -5.52
C GLY A 63 0.76 2.65 -5.02
N ILE A 64 1.11 1.54 -4.37
CA ILE A 64 0.16 0.68 -3.64
C ILE A 64 0.64 0.51 -2.19
N THR A 65 -0.06 1.16 -1.26
CA THR A 65 0.16 0.98 0.17
C THR A 65 -0.76 -0.12 0.71
N LEU A 66 -0.16 -1.11 1.38
CA LEU A 66 -0.84 -2.21 2.06
C LEU A 66 -0.64 -2.06 3.57
N ALA A 67 -1.56 -1.35 4.22
CA ALA A 67 -1.48 -1.00 5.64
C ALA A 67 -2.25 -2.00 6.51
N GLY A 68 -1.53 -2.86 7.23
CA GLY A 68 -2.14 -3.89 8.10
C GLY A 68 -3.05 -4.87 7.35
N VAL A 69 -2.69 -5.25 6.12
CA VAL A 69 -3.51 -6.13 5.28
C VAL A 69 -3.23 -7.60 5.59
N GLY A 70 -4.29 -8.38 5.77
CA GLY A 70 -4.21 -9.79 6.16
C GLY A 70 -3.95 -10.78 5.03
N SER A 71 -3.52 -11.97 5.44
CA SER A 71 -3.18 -13.09 4.57
C SER A 71 -4.37 -13.68 3.80
N GLY A 72 -5.61 -13.35 4.18
CA GLY A 72 -6.82 -13.66 3.42
C GLY A 72 -7.03 -12.77 2.20
N THR A 73 -6.25 -11.69 2.05
CA THR A 73 -6.30 -10.79 0.89
C THR A 73 -5.53 -11.36 -0.29
N THR A 74 -6.11 -11.30 -1.48
CA THR A 74 -5.41 -11.69 -2.71
C THR A 74 -4.78 -10.47 -3.37
N VAL A 75 -3.46 -10.45 -3.50
CA VAL A 75 -2.74 -9.43 -4.28
C VAL A 75 -1.83 -10.13 -5.28
N ARG A 76 -2.19 -10.08 -6.56
CA ARG A 76 -1.41 -10.75 -7.62
C ARG A 76 -1.55 -10.13 -9.00
N TYR A 77 -0.53 -10.29 -9.84
CA TYR A 77 -0.50 -9.71 -11.20
C TYR A 77 -0.72 -8.20 -11.18
N CYS A 78 -0.13 -7.53 -10.19
CA CYS A 78 -0.23 -6.08 -10.04
C CYS A 78 1.05 -5.42 -10.54
N GLU A 79 0.91 -4.22 -11.11
CA GLU A 79 2.04 -3.42 -11.58
C GLU A 79 1.95 -1.99 -11.06
N VAL A 80 3.09 -1.47 -10.62
CA VAL A 80 3.25 -0.05 -10.32
C VAL A 80 4.31 0.54 -11.24
N ALA A 81 4.01 1.67 -11.88
CA ALA A 81 4.97 2.31 -12.78
C ALA A 81 5.00 3.83 -12.70
N PHE A 82 6.18 4.42 -12.88
CA PHE A 82 6.37 5.87 -12.85
C PHE A 82 5.86 6.53 -11.56
N ASN A 83 5.92 5.80 -10.44
CA ASN A 83 5.54 6.33 -9.14
C ASN A 83 6.56 7.38 -8.67
N LEU A 84 6.10 8.40 -7.92
CA LEU A 84 6.97 9.44 -7.40
C LEU A 84 7.97 8.89 -6.38
N ASP A 85 7.50 7.95 -5.57
CA ASP A 85 8.20 7.29 -4.47
C ASP A 85 8.00 5.76 -4.60
N ASP A 86 7.74 5.04 -3.52
CA ASP A 86 7.63 3.56 -3.52
C ASP A 86 6.56 3.01 -4.47
N GLY A 87 6.90 1.90 -5.12
CA GLY A 87 6.00 1.07 -5.88
C GLY A 87 4.94 0.41 -5.01
N PHE A 88 5.39 -0.50 -4.13
CA PHE A 88 4.52 -1.22 -3.19
C PHE A 88 5.10 -1.10 -1.80
N GLU A 89 4.33 -0.53 -0.89
CA GLU A 89 4.77 -0.35 0.48
C GLU A 89 3.87 -1.09 1.46
N MET A 90 4.47 -1.85 2.37
CA MET A 90 3.75 -2.64 3.36
C MET A 90 3.95 -2.06 4.76
N PHE A 91 2.91 -1.49 5.32
CA PHE A 91 2.89 -1.08 6.72
C PHE A 91 2.36 -2.21 7.61
N GLY A 92 3.21 -3.22 7.83
CA GLY A 92 2.87 -4.41 8.61
C GLY A 92 1.79 -5.28 7.94
N GLY A 93 1.12 -6.12 8.74
CA GLY A 93 0.17 -7.11 8.24
C GLY A 93 0.82 -8.43 7.84
N THR A 94 0.07 -9.26 7.11
CA THR A 94 0.43 -10.65 6.78
C THR A 94 0.10 -11.03 5.32
N VAL A 95 -0.28 -10.05 4.50
CA VAL A 95 -0.58 -10.25 3.08
C VAL A 95 0.60 -10.79 2.29
N ASN A 96 0.31 -11.66 1.33
CA ASN A 96 1.31 -12.17 0.39
C ASN A 96 1.06 -11.58 -1.00
N LEU A 97 2.12 -11.08 -1.61
CA LEU A 97 2.09 -10.54 -2.97
C LEU A 97 2.68 -11.57 -3.94
N LYS A 98 2.04 -11.79 -5.10
CA LYS A 98 2.52 -12.74 -6.12
C LYS A 98 2.51 -12.12 -7.52
N TYR A 99 3.58 -12.32 -8.28
CA TYR A 99 3.69 -11.83 -9.66
C TYR A 99 3.52 -10.31 -9.74
N ILE A 100 4.38 -9.59 -9.02
CA ILE A 100 4.38 -8.13 -8.97
C ILE A 100 5.43 -7.57 -9.93
N SER A 101 5.11 -6.46 -10.57
CA SER A 101 6.05 -5.68 -11.36
C SER A 101 6.12 -4.24 -10.85
N VAL A 102 7.34 -3.72 -10.76
CA VAL A 102 7.62 -2.34 -10.36
C VAL A 102 8.57 -1.74 -11.40
N LEU A 103 8.20 -0.60 -11.98
CA LEU A 103 8.91 -0.01 -13.11
C LEU A 103 9.08 1.50 -12.94
N PHE A 104 10.32 1.99 -13.00
CA PHE A 104 10.60 3.43 -13.05
C PHE A 104 10.03 4.23 -11.87
N VAL A 105 10.06 3.69 -10.65
CA VAL A 105 9.62 4.35 -9.42
C VAL A 105 10.72 5.24 -8.80
N GLY A 106 10.41 5.96 -7.73
CA GLY A 106 11.31 6.92 -7.08
C GLY A 106 12.30 6.27 -6.14
N ASP A 107 11.77 5.38 -5.32
CA ASP A 107 12.43 4.49 -4.39
C ASP A 107 11.77 3.10 -4.51
N ASP A 108 12.44 2.06 -4.05
CA ASP A 108 12.16 0.60 -4.14
C ASP A 108 12.11 -0.10 -5.52
#